data_AF-A0A2V3HWL2-F1
#
_entry.id   AF-A0A2V3HWL2-F1
#
_cell.length_a   1.000
_cell.length_b   1.000
_cell.length_c   1.000
_cell.angle_alpha   90.00
_cell.angle_beta   90.00
_cell.angle_gamma   90.00
#
_symmetry.space_group_name_H-M   'P 1'
#
loop_
_entity.id
_entity.type
_entity.pdbx_description
1 polymer ?
#
loop_
_entity_poly.entity_id
_entity_poly.type
_entity_poly.pdbx_seq_one_letter_code
_entity_poly.pdbx_strand_id
1 'polypeptide(L)'
;SNATRSASRLHASSHSPLTKSDSEREGTHISVAKGYCPPPSSSAWVTMVSLDDAVIARLEKGGKRYEILVDPDLVDPWKKDPESVELDDLLATDEVWHDAKAGDRPTEEKLVGVFGTTDLAECVAKILMDGSVQLTTEQRKKMVADKRTAIIAEIAMLAIDPKTKLPHPPQRIENALDEARFSVDPFIPVDKQVKTAVDEIRPLIPLSFTTVKLAFKISGSNYGSVLSMVREDVLREEWLANGDWAFTVEVPAGMKIDYIAKVGKRAPDVVVKELD
;
A
#
# COMPACT_ATOMS: atom_id res chain seq x y z
N SER A 1 -27.86 44.56 -39.79
CA SER A 1 -29.19 44.05 -40.16
C SER A 1 -29.30 42.60 -39.78
N ASN A 2 -30.34 42.27 -38.99
CA ASN A 2 -30.80 40.94 -38.62
C ASN A 2 -31.00 40.01 -39.83
N ALA A 3 -30.82 38.70 -39.67
CA ALA A 3 -31.95 37.76 -39.55
C ALA A 3 -31.52 36.28 -39.71
N THR A 4 -31.78 35.53 -38.65
CA THR A 4 -32.18 34.12 -38.56
C THR A 4 -33.08 33.59 -39.69
N ARG A 5 -32.93 32.30 -40.05
CA ARG A 5 -33.97 31.22 -40.12
C ARG A 5 -33.38 29.96 -40.77
N SER A 6 -33.31 28.81 -40.10
CA SER A 6 -34.37 27.84 -39.75
C SER A 6 -34.52 26.71 -40.78
N ALA A 7 -34.46 25.49 -40.24
CA ALA A 7 -34.59 24.18 -40.86
C ALA A 7 -35.89 23.94 -41.64
N SER A 8 -35.91 22.91 -42.51
CA SER A 8 -36.84 21.76 -42.39
C SER A 8 -36.85 20.80 -43.60
N ARG A 9 -36.90 19.50 -43.24
CA ARG A 9 -37.73 18.41 -43.78
C ARG A 9 -37.30 17.58 -45.02
N LEU A 10 -37.12 16.29 -44.70
CA LEU A 10 -37.79 15.08 -45.24
C LEU A 10 -37.60 14.74 -46.73
N HIS A 11 -37.14 13.50 -46.98
CA HIS A 11 -37.85 12.56 -47.86
C HIS A 11 -37.61 11.12 -47.43
N ALA A 12 -38.72 10.38 -47.37
CA ALA A 12 -38.83 8.96 -47.08
C ALA A 12 -38.49 8.11 -48.32
N SER A 13 -38.20 6.82 -48.11
CA SER A 13 -38.69 5.80 -49.04
C SER A 13 -38.80 4.44 -48.36
N SER A 14 -40.04 3.99 -48.25
CA SER A 14 -40.50 2.65 -47.90
C SER A 14 -40.78 1.87 -49.19
N HIS A 15 -40.39 0.60 -49.28
CA HIS A 15 -41.03 -0.38 -50.15
C HIS A 15 -41.13 -1.73 -49.43
N SER A 16 -42.34 -2.29 -49.49
CA SER A 16 -42.81 -3.49 -48.81
C SER A 16 -42.75 -4.72 -49.76
N PRO A 17 -43.50 -5.83 -49.54
CA PRO A 17 -42.92 -7.12 -49.12
C PRO A 17 -43.21 -8.26 -50.11
N LEU A 18 -42.68 -9.46 -49.88
CA LEU A 18 -43.30 -10.67 -50.42
C LEU A 18 -43.18 -11.86 -49.47
N THR A 19 -44.30 -12.57 -49.41
CA THR A 19 -44.70 -13.65 -48.54
C THR A 19 -44.15 -15.00 -49.02
N LYS A 20 -43.98 -15.94 -48.08
CA LYS A 20 -44.47 -17.32 -48.23
C LYS A 20 -44.49 -18.01 -46.87
N SER A 21 -45.70 -18.41 -46.48
CA SER A 21 -46.02 -19.41 -45.49
C SER A 21 -45.67 -20.80 -46.01
N ASP A 22 -45.23 -21.70 -45.14
CA ASP A 22 -45.76 -23.06 -45.10
C ASP A 22 -45.53 -23.67 -43.70
N SER A 23 -46.58 -24.37 -43.26
CA SER A 23 -46.80 -25.17 -42.06
C SER A 23 -45.67 -26.19 -41.79
N GLU A 24 -45.43 -26.72 -40.59
CA GLU A 24 -46.36 -27.49 -39.76
C GLU A 24 -45.59 -28.04 -38.52
N ARG A 25 -46.33 -28.35 -37.45
CA ARG A 25 -46.05 -29.28 -36.34
C ARG A 25 -45.45 -28.74 -35.04
N GLU A 26 -46.36 -28.67 -34.07
CA GLU A 26 -46.17 -28.63 -32.63
C GLU A 26 -45.24 -29.76 -32.15
N GLY A 27 -44.21 -29.37 -31.40
CA GLY A 27 -43.34 -30.25 -30.63
C GLY A 27 -43.30 -29.77 -29.19
N THR A 28 -43.81 -30.60 -28.31
CA THR A 28 -43.94 -30.45 -26.86
C THR A 28 -42.61 -30.06 -26.21
N HIS A 29 -42.57 -28.90 -25.56
CA HIS A 29 -41.39 -28.40 -24.84
C HIS A 29 -41.26 -29.16 -23.51
N ILE A 30 -40.53 -30.29 -23.52
CA ILE A 30 -40.08 -30.96 -22.30
C ILE A 30 -38.75 -30.37 -21.88
N SER A 31 -38.75 -29.75 -20.71
CA SER A 31 -37.59 -29.18 -20.02
C SER A 31 -36.52 -30.24 -19.76
N VAL A 32 -35.44 -30.22 -20.55
CA VAL A 32 -34.21 -30.92 -20.21
C VAL A 32 -33.33 -29.95 -19.42
N ALA A 33 -33.19 -30.21 -18.12
CA ALA A 33 -32.24 -29.54 -17.26
C ALA A 33 -30.83 -29.69 -17.85
N LYS A 34 -30.31 -28.61 -18.44
CA LYS A 34 -28.88 -28.48 -18.73
C LYS A 34 -28.16 -28.54 -17.39
N GLY A 35 -27.52 -29.67 -17.13
CA GLY A 35 -26.57 -29.82 -16.03
C GLY A 35 -25.57 -28.67 -16.09
N TYR A 36 -25.63 -27.81 -15.09
CA TYR A 36 -24.66 -26.76 -14.86
C TYR A 36 -23.39 -27.45 -14.38
N CYS A 37 -22.46 -27.72 -15.30
CA CYS A 37 -21.10 -28.09 -14.94
C CYS A 37 -20.43 -26.79 -14.49
N PRO A 38 -20.07 -26.62 -13.21
CA PRO A 38 -19.30 -25.45 -12.81
C PRO A 38 -17.98 -25.47 -13.59
N PRO A 39 -17.48 -24.30 -14.05
CA PRO A 39 -16.14 -24.25 -14.63
C PRO A 39 -15.15 -24.79 -13.60
N PRO A 40 -14.08 -25.50 -14.02
CA PRO A 40 -13.04 -25.90 -13.09
C PRO A 40 -12.59 -24.64 -12.35
N SER A 41 -12.75 -24.68 -11.02
CA SER A 41 -12.17 -23.71 -10.10
C SER A 41 -10.78 -23.40 -10.60
N SER A 42 -10.55 -22.12 -10.92
CA SER A 42 -9.25 -21.57 -11.28
C SER A 42 -8.23 -22.23 -10.38
N SER A 43 -7.45 -23.15 -10.96
CA SER A 43 -6.33 -23.78 -10.31
C SER A 43 -5.54 -22.66 -9.68
N ALA A 44 -5.51 -22.63 -8.35
CA ALA A 44 -4.44 -22.02 -7.62
C ALA A 44 -3.17 -22.51 -8.32
N TRP A 45 -2.46 -21.59 -8.94
CA TRP A 45 -1.14 -21.87 -9.45
C TRP A 45 -0.37 -22.32 -8.21
N VAL A 46 -0.05 -23.61 -8.14
CA VAL A 46 0.90 -24.11 -7.15
C VAL A 46 2.20 -23.43 -7.53
N THR A 47 2.48 -22.30 -6.89
CA THR A 47 3.72 -21.54 -7.02
C THR A 47 4.78 -22.31 -6.26
N MET A 48 5.21 -23.44 -6.84
CA MET A 48 6.40 -24.14 -6.37
C MET A 48 7.57 -23.16 -6.47
N VAL A 49 8.20 -22.87 -5.33
CA VAL A 49 9.30 -21.91 -5.24
C VAL A 49 10.47 -22.41 -6.08
N SER A 50 10.95 -21.57 -6.99
CA SER A 50 12.13 -21.89 -7.78
C SER A 50 13.38 -21.76 -6.90
N LEU A 51 14.34 -22.70 -7.02
CA LEU A 51 15.61 -22.65 -6.28
C LEU A 51 16.42 -21.38 -6.59
N ASP A 52 16.18 -20.76 -7.75
CA ASP A 52 16.89 -19.57 -8.22
C ASP A 52 16.39 -18.28 -7.53
N ASP A 53 15.11 -18.25 -7.12
CA ASP A 53 14.48 -17.10 -6.44
C ASP A 53 14.52 -17.23 -4.90
N ALA A 54 14.87 -18.43 -4.40
CA ALA A 54 14.90 -18.75 -2.97
C ALA A 54 16.03 -18.01 -2.22
N VAL A 55 15.72 -17.63 -0.98
CA VAL A 55 16.59 -16.86 -0.10
C VAL A 55 16.98 -17.67 1.14
N ILE A 56 18.21 -17.49 1.62
CA ILE A 56 18.71 -18.19 2.80
C ILE A 56 18.23 -17.48 4.08
N ALA A 57 17.46 -18.19 4.91
CA ALA A 57 17.25 -17.80 6.30
C ALA A 57 18.22 -18.57 7.20
N ARG A 58 18.91 -17.87 8.12
CA ARG A 58 19.97 -18.41 8.96
C ARG A 58 19.68 -18.19 10.44
N LEU A 59 19.91 -19.23 11.24
CA LEU A 59 20.00 -19.18 12.70
C LEU A 59 21.38 -19.65 13.16
N GLU A 60 22.05 -18.88 14.02
CA GLU A 60 23.29 -19.30 14.68
C GLU A 60 23.01 -19.64 16.15
N LYS A 61 23.15 -20.93 16.51
CA LYS A 61 22.89 -21.40 17.88
C LYS A 61 23.76 -22.61 18.19
N GLY A 62 24.31 -22.66 19.41
CA GLY A 62 25.21 -23.74 19.83
C GLY A 62 26.53 -23.82 19.03
N GLY A 63 27.01 -22.68 18.50
CA GLY A 63 28.25 -22.61 17.72
C GLY A 63 28.15 -23.21 16.31
N LYS A 64 26.94 -23.55 15.84
CA LYS A 64 26.68 -23.99 14.47
C LYS A 64 25.63 -23.12 13.80
N ARG A 65 25.62 -23.15 12.47
CA ARG A 65 24.66 -22.47 11.60
C ARG A 65 23.58 -23.44 11.18
N TYR A 66 22.36 -22.96 11.08
CA TYR A 66 21.23 -23.70 10.53
C TYR A 66 20.57 -22.80 9.48
N GLU A 67 20.42 -23.33 8.28
CA GLU A 67 20.01 -22.60 7.09
C GLU A 67 18.83 -23.30 6.43
N ILE A 68 17.88 -22.51 5.94
CA ILE A 68 16.73 -22.97 5.15
C ILE A 68 16.60 -22.08 3.91
N LEU A 69 16.08 -22.65 2.82
CA LEU A 69 15.78 -21.94 1.58
C LEU A 69 14.29 -21.61 1.55
N VAL A 70 13.97 -20.32 1.57
CA VAL A 70 12.60 -19.82 1.67
C VAL A 70 12.28 -18.85 0.55
N ASP A 71 11.00 -18.80 0.18
CA ASP A 71 10.49 -17.72 -0.67
C ASP A 71 10.48 -16.40 0.11
N PRO A 72 11.21 -15.38 -0.36
CA PRO A 72 11.31 -14.08 0.30
C PRO A 72 9.97 -13.35 0.45
N ASP A 73 9.07 -13.47 -0.51
CA ASP A 73 7.80 -12.73 -0.53
C ASP A 73 6.80 -13.33 0.49
N LEU A 74 6.96 -14.62 0.82
CA LEU A 74 6.12 -15.35 1.77
C LEU A 74 6.61 -15.28 3.23
N VAL A 75 7.86 -14.88 3.46
CA VAL A 75 8.42 -14.75 4.83
C VAL A 75 7.68 -13.71 5.67
N ASP A 76 7.45 -12.51 5.13
CA ASP A 76 6.80 -11.42 5.88
C ASP A 76 5.33 -11.74 6.27
N PRO A 77 4.49 -12.28 5.38
CA PRO A 77 3.16 -12.77 5.75
C PRO A 77 3.23 -13.88 6.79
N TRP A 78 4.09 -14.89 6.60
CA TRP A 78 4.24 -15.99 7.55
C TRP A 78 4.68 -15.51 8.95
N LYS A 79 5.55 -14.50 9.03
CA LYS A 79 5.94 -13.88 10.31
C LYS A 79 4.82 -13.14 11.02
N LYS A 80 3.85 -12.61 10.28
CA LYS A 80 2.67 -11.93 10.86
C LYS A 80 1.62 -12.94 11.29
N ASP A 81 1.38 -13.94 10.46
CA ASP A 81 0.40 -15.00 10.69
C ASP A 81 0.89 -16.34 10.11
N PRO A 82 1.41 -17.25 10.96
CA PRO A 82 1.92 -18.54 10.52
C PRO A 82 0.85 -19.48 9.93
N GLU A 83 -0.44 -19.25 10.19
CA GLU A 83 -1.53 -20.06 9.64
C GLU A 83 -1.92 -19.63 8.22
N SER A 84 -1.47 -18.45 7.78
CA SER A 84 -1.85 -17.87 6.49
C SER A 84 -1.07 -18.41 5.29
N VAL A 85 0.07 -19.07 5.54
CA VAL A 85 0.99 -19.56 4.50
C VAL A 85 1.35 -21.02 4.79
N GLU A 86 1.15 -21.88 3.80
CA GLU A 86 1.55 -23.29 3.88
C GLU A 86 3.08 -23.42 3.83
N LEU A 87 3.63 -24.35 4.62
CA LEU A 87 5.09 -24.58 4.69
C LEU A 87 5.68 -25.00 3.35
N ASP A 88 4.92 -25.79 2.57
CA ASP A 88 5.33 -26.30 1.26
C ASP A 88 5.46 -25.17 0.23
N ASP A 89 4.67 -24.11 0.35
CA ASP A 89 4.78 -22.91 -0.48
C ASP A 89 5.91 -21.98 0.01
N LEU A 90 6.20 -21.98 1.31
CA LEU A 90 7.25 -21.13 1.89
C LEU A 90 8.65 -21.66 1.62
N LEU A 91 8.85 -22.98 1.64
CA LEU A 91 10.14 -23.62 1.52
C LEU A 91 10.42 -24.03 0.08
N ALA A 92 11.60 -23.66 -0.42
CA ALA A 92 12.07 -24.22 -1.70
C ALA A 92 12.49 -25.69 -1.56
N THR A 93 12.86 -26.11 -0.34
CA THR A 93 13.24 -27.48 0.00
C THR A 93 12.82 -27.80 1.43
N ASP A 94 12.24 -28.98 1.65
CA ASP A 94 11.79 -29.46 2.98
C ASP A 94 12.94 -29.97 3.87
N GLU A 95 14.08 -29.29 3.85
CA GLU A 95 15.29 -29.71 4.57
C GLU A 95 15.99 -28.54 5.25
N VAL A 96 16.59 -28.80 6.41
CA VAL A 96 17.45 -27.86 7.14
C VAL A 96 18.91 -28.20 6.86
N TRP A 97 19.71 -27.18 6.57
CA TRP A 97 21.13 -27.31 6.20
C TRP A 97 22.03 -26.65 7.24
N HIS A 98 23.29 -27.09 7.35
CA HIS A 98 24.34 -26.29 7.99
C HIS A 98 24.89 -25.21 7.04
N ASP A 99 24.97 -25.55 5.75
CA ASP A 99 25.31 -24.66 4.65
C ASP A 99 24.53 -25.11 3.41
N ALA A 100 23.55 -24.29 2.98
CA ALA A 100 22.69 -24.63 1.85
C ALA A 100 23.45 -24.67 0.51
N LYS A 101 24.56 -23.94 0.38
CA LYS A 101 25.38 -23.91 -0.85
C LYS A 101 26.33 -25.10 -0.93
N ALA A 102 26.84 -25.55 0.21
CA ALA A 102 27.72 -26.71 0.30
C ALA A 102 26.95 -28.04 0.38
N GLY A 103 25.64 -28.00 0.66
CA GLY A 103 24.81 -29.19 0.83
C GLY A 103 25.12 -29.96 2.11
N ASP A 104 25.64 -29.29 3.15
CA ASP A 104 25.96 -29.93 4.43
C ASP A 104 24.72 -30.04 5.32
N ARG A 105 24.46 -31.23 5.87
CA ARG A 105 23.24 -31.51 6.65
C ARG A 105 23.56 -31.68 8.14
N PRO A 106 22.73 -31.11 9.04
CA PRO A 106 22.86 -31.37 10.47
C PRO A 106 22.48 -32.81 10.80
N THR A 107 23.16 -33.39 11.79
CA THR A 107 22.75 -34.66 12.39
C THR A 107 21.53 -34.46 13.30
N GLU A 108 20.68 -35.47 13.42
CA GLU A 108 19.46 -35.41 14.26
C GLU A 108 19.76 -34.99 15.71
N GLU A 109 20.85 -35.49 16.29
CA GLU A 109 21.30 -35.11 17.64
C GLU A 109 21.50 -33.59 17.79
N LYS A 110 22.02 -32.93 16.75
CA LYS A 110 22.23 -31.48 16.75
C LYS A 110 20.94 -30.71 16.56
N LEU A 111 19.98 -31.26 15.80
CA LEU A 111 18.66 -30.65 15.65
C LEU A 111 17.90 -30.70 16.98
N VAL A 112 17.83 -31.87 17.60
CA VAL A 112 17.21 -32.04 18.92
C VAL A 112 17.91 -31.19 19.98
N GLY A 113 19.24 -31.10 19.96
CA GLY A 113 19.99 -30.29 20.92
C GLY A 113 19.70 -28.78 20.82
N VAL A 114 19.33 -28.26 19.65
CA VAL A 114 19.14 -26.81 19.41
C VAL A 114 17.67 -26.41 19.36
N PHE A 115 16.86 -27.22 18.69
CA PHE A 115 15.43 -27.00 18.47
C PHE A 115 14.56 -27.80 19.43
N GLY A 116 15.07 -28.83 20.10
CA GLY A 116 14.30 -29.70 20.98
C GLY A 116 13.46 -30.76 20.24
N THR A 117 13.45 -30.72 18.92
CA THR A 117 12.65 -31.58 18.04
C THR A 117 13.39 -31.85 16.74
N THR A 118 12.95 -32.87 16.00
CA THR A 118 13.32 -33.13 14.61
C THR A 118 12.24 -32.71 13.62
N ASP A 119 11.11 -32.19 14.11
CA ASP A 119 10.03 -31.72 13.27
C ASP A 119 10.45 -30.48 12.46
N LEU A 120 10.23 -30.53 11.14
CA LEU A 120 10.64 -29.49 10.21
C LEU A 120 9.89 -28.18 10.47
N ALA A 121 8.57 -28.26 10.69
CA ALA A 121 7.73 -27.08 10.88
C ALA A 121 8.18 -26.27 12.10
N GLU A 122 8.43 -26.95 13.23
CA GLU A 122 8.98 -26.30 14.42
C GLU A 122 10.40 -25.74 14.21
N CYS A 123 11.26 -26.43 13.46
CA CYS A 123 12.61 -25.95 13.16
C CYS A 123 12.56 -24.68 12.31
N VAL A 124 11.77 -24.68 11.24
CA VAL A 124 11.56 -23.53 10.35
C VAL A 124 11.01 -22.35 11.13
N ALA A 125 10.02 -22.59 12.01
CA ALA A 125 9.46 -21.53 12.82
C ALA A 125 10.50 -20.86 13.72
N LYS A 126 11.33 -21.66 14.41
CA LYS A 126 12.44 -21.15 15.23
C LYS A 126 13.48 -20.41 14.40
N ILE A 127 13.82 -20.90 13.20
CA ILE A 127 14.79 -20.23 12.30
C ILE A 127 14.26 -18.90 11.79
N LEU A 128 12.98 -18.80 11.43
CA LEU A 128 12.40 -17.56 10.91
C LEU A 128 12.15 -16.50 12.00
N MET A 129 11.78 -16.93 13.21
CA MET A 129 11.52 -16.03 14.34
C MET A 129 12.80 -15.52 14.99
N ASP A 130 13.75 -16.42 15.30
CA ASP A 130 14.97 -16.07 16.03
C ASP A 130 16.16 -15.76 15.10
N GLY A 131 16.06 -16.16 13.83
CA GLY A 131 17.13 -16.01 12.85
C GLY A 131 17.05 -14.73 12.03
N SER A 132 17.95 -14.65 11.05
CA SER A 132 18.07 -13.55 10.10
C SER A 132 17.92 -14.06 8.67
N VAL A 133 17.16 -13.34 7.85
CA VAL A 133 16.98 -13.65 6.43
C VAL A 133 18.00 -12.84 5.62
N GLN A 134 18.81 -13.53 4.82
CA GLN A 134 19.81 -12.88 3.98
C GLN A 134 19.17 -12.30 2.73
N LEU A 135 18.75 -11.04 2.78
CA LEU A 135 18.19 -10.37 1.60
C LEU A 135 19.15 -10.44 0.40
N THR A 136 18.59 -10.75 -0.78
CA THR A 136 19.34 -10.65 -2.03
C THR A 136 19.72 -9.20 -2.32
N THR A 137 20.71 -8.98 -3.18
CA THR A 137 21.10 -7.63 -3.61
C THR A 137 19.93 -6.87 -4.23
N GLU A 138 19.07 -7.55 -4.97
CA GLU A 138 17.91 -6.96 -5.65
C GLU A 138 16.80 -6.58 -4.66
N GLN A 139 16.48 -7.46 -3.70
CA GLN A 139 15.52 -7.16 -2.64
C GLN A 139 15.96 -6.00 -1.78
N ARG A 140 17.24 -5.99 -1.35
CA ARG A 140 17.79 -4.87 -0.58
C ARG A 140 17.64 -3.55 -1.36
N LYS A 141 17.93 -3.55 -2.66
CA LYS A 141 17.76 -2.36 -3.51
C LYS A 141 16.30 -1.91 -3.58
N LYS A 142 15.35 -2.86 -3.77
CA LYS A 142 13.92 -2.58 -3.82
C LYS A 142 13.43 -1.95 -2.51
N MET A 143 13.73 -2.58 -1.37
CA MET A 143 13.36 -2.06 -0.04
C MET A 143 13.94 -0.66 0.22
N VAL A 144 15.19 -0.43 -0.20
CA VAL A 144 15.83 0.88 -0.09
C VAL A 144 15.13 1.92 -0.97
N ALA A 145 14.78 1.58 -2.22
CA ALA A 145 14.08 2.47 -3.13
C ALA A 145 12.67 2.83 -2.63
N ASP A 146 11.93 1.82 -2.13
CA ASP A 146 10.59 2.00 -1.58
C ASP A 146 10.63 2.89 -0.33
N LYS A 147 11.54 2.61 0.60
CA LYS A 147 11.73 3.46 1.79
C LYS A 147 12.22 4.85 1.45
N ARG A 148 13.10 5.00 0.47
CA ARG A 148 13.57 6.31 0.01
C ARG A 148 12.41 7.15 -0.50
N THR A 149 11.55 6.55 -1.32
CA THR A 149 10.34 7.21 -1.84
C THR A 149 9.39 7.61 -0.71
N ALA A 150 9.18 6.73 0.27
CA ALA A 150 8.37 7.01 1.45
C ALA A 150 8.95 8.17 2.30
N ILE A 151 10.27 8.19 2.53
CA ILE A 151 10.95 9.26 3.27
C ILE A 151 10.78 10.61 2.54
N ILE A 152 10.97 10.64 1.22
CA ILE A 152 10.79 11.85 0.41
C ILE A 152 9.35 12.36 0.52
N ALA A 153 8.36 11.48 0.40
CA ALA A 153 6.96 11.83 0.51
C ALA A 153 6.62 12.38 1.91
N GLU A 154 7.10 11.73 2.97
CA GLU A 154 6.84 12.15 4.35
C GLU A 154 7.47 13.52 4.64
N ILE A 155 8.71 13.75 4.21
CA ILE A 155 9.35 15.06 4.33
C ILE A 155 8.55 16.12 3.54
N ALA A 156 8.11 15.82 2.32
CA ALA A 156 7.35 16.77 1.50
C ALA A 156 6.02 17.18 2.14
N MET A 157 5.35 16.25 2.83
CA MET A 157 4.08 16.50 3.51
C MET A 157 4.25 17.28 4.83
N LEU A 158 5.31 17.00 5.59
CA LEU A 158 5.51 17.59 6.91
C LEU A 158 6.30 18.90 6.88
N ALA A 159 7.21 19.04 5.93
CA ALA A 159 8.19 20.11 5.93
C ALA A 159 7.78 21.31 5.08
N ILE A 160 8.11 22.52 5.57
CA ILE A 160 7.94 23.77 4.84
C ILE A 160 9.24 24.56 4.75
N ASP A 161 9.32 25.43 3.75
CA ASP A 161 10.31 26.48 3.71
C ASP A 161 9.93 27.61 4.70
N PRO A 162 10.78 27.94 5.68
CA PRO A 162 10.50 29.01 6.63
C PRO A 162 10.35 30.39 5.98
N LYS A 163 10.90 30.61 4.77
CA LYS A 163 10.81 31.90 4.07
C LYS A 163 9.49 32.05 3.33
N THR A 164 9.10 31.03 2.56
CA THR A 164 7.90 31.07 1.71
C THR A 164 6.66 30.51 2.38
N LYS A 165 6.81 29.75 3.48
CA LYS A 165 5.75 29.01 4.18
C LYS A 165 5.02 28.01 3.28
N LEU A 166 5.66 27.58 2.20
CA LEU A 166 5.13 26.60 1.26
C LEU A 166 5.84 25.25 1.43
N PRO A 167 5.16 24.13 1.13
CA PRO A 167 5.79 22.82 1.10
C PRO A 167 6.84 22.74 -0.01
N HIS A 168 7.90 21.98 0.23
CA HIS A 168 8.92 21.71 -0.78
C HIS A 168 8.44 20.60 -1.74
N PRO A 169 8.63 20.76 -3.07
CA PRO A 169 8.33 19.68 -4.01
C PRO A 169 9.15 18.42 -3.72
N PRO A 170 8.61 17.20 -3.92
CA PRO A 170 9.34 15.94 -3.70
C PRO A 170 10.69 15.87 -4.41
N GLN A 171 10.74 16.31 -5.67
CA GLN A 171 11.98 16.34 -6.47
C GLN A 171 13.07 17.20 -5.83
N ARG A 172 12.70 18.29 -5.14
CA ARG A 172 13.66 19.17 -4.48
C ARG A 172 14.27 18.52 -3.24
N ILE A 173 13.49 17.73 -2.51
CA ILE A 173 13.96 16.94 -1.37
C ILE A 173 14.83 15.78 -1.85
N GLU A 174 14.43 15.10 -2.91
CA GLU A 174 15.24 14.03 -3.53
C GLU A 174 16.65 14.52 -3.90
N ASN A 175 16.73 15.65 -4.62
CA ASN A 175 18.01 16.24 -5.01
C ASN A 175 18.87 16.60 -3.80
N ALA A 176 18.27 17.10 -2.72
CA ALA A 176 18.98 17.44 -1.49
C ALA A 176 19.51 16.20 -0.76
N LEU A 177 18.74 15.11 -0.74
CA LEU A 177 19.18 13.82 -0.17
C LEU A 177 20.34 13.21 -0.97
N ASP A 178 20.32 13.36 -2.30
CA ASP A 178 21.43 12.92 -3.16
C ASP A 178 22.70 13.75 -2.93
N GLU A 179 22.58 15.07 -2.80
CA GLU A 179 23.70 15.96 -2.52
C GLU A 179 24.28 15.72 -1.11
N ALA A 180 23.42 15.46 -0.12
CA ALA A 180 23.82 15.05 1.23
C ALA A 180 24.42 13.63 1.28
N ARG A 181 24.27 12.84 0.20
CA ARG A 181 24.65 11.41 0.13
C ARG A 181 24.01 10.57 1.25
N PHE A 182 22.77 10.89 1.60
CA PHE A 182 22.03 10.18 2.65
C PHE A 182 21.80 8.72 2.25
N SER A 183 22.20 7.80 3.13
CA SER A 183 22.01 6.37 2.94
C SER A 183 20.77 5.88 3.69
N VAL A 184 19.83 5.27 2.96
CA VAL A 184 18.58 4.75 3.51
C VAL A 184 18.79 3.32 4.00
N ASP A 185 18.32 3.04 5.21
CA ASP A 185 18.40 1.70 5.81
C ASP A 185 17.07 0.92 5.59
N PRO A 186 17.10 -0.32 5.07
CA PRO A 186 15.89 -1.10 4.81
C PRO A 186 15.18 -1.60 6.09
N PHE A 187 15.79 -1.56 7.27
CA PHE A 187 15.22 -2.10 8.51
C PHE A 187 14.75 -1.01 9.48
N ILE A 188 15.33 0.19 9.44
CA ILE A 188 14.91 1.29 10.33
C ILE A 188 13.54 1.84 9.86
N PRO A 189 12.57 2.10 10.75
CA PRO A 189 11.29 2.68 10.36
C PRO A 189 11.43 4.07 9.73
N VAL A 190 10.51 4.41 8.83
CA VAL A 190 10.54 5.66 8.04
C VAL A 190 10.59 6.88 8.96
N ASP A 191 9.76 6.95 10.00
CA ASP A 191 9.68 8.11 10.90
C ASP A 191 11.03 8.46 11.58
N LYS A 192 11.80 7.43 11.93
CA LYS A 192 13.13 7.63 12.53
C LYS A 192 14.11 8.15 11.49
N GLN A 193 14.07 7.60 10.28
CA GLN A 193 14.93 8.02 9.19
C GLN A 193 14.61 9.43 8.69
N VAL A 194 13.33 9.82 8.69
CA VAL A 194 12.89 11.17 8.31
C VAL A 194 13.57 12.23 9.17
N LYS A 195 13.67 12.01 10.49
CA LYS A 195 14.35 12.96 11.39
C LYS A 195 15.83 13.10 11.05
N THR A 196 16.53 11.98 10.91
CA THR A 196 17.95 11.96 10.53
C THR A 196 18.18 12.60 9.15
N ALA A 197 17.36 12.25 8.17
CA ALA A 197 17.42 12.79 6.82
C ALA A 197 17.22 14.32 6.81
N VAL A 198 16.28 14.83 7.61
CA VAL A 198 16.07 16.27 7.74
C VAL A 198 17.27 16.98 8.36
N ASP A 199 17.89 16.41 9.39
CA ASP A 199 19.08 17.00 10.00
C ASP A 199 20.25 17.08 9.00
N GLU A 200 20.38 16.10 8.09
CA GLU A 200 21.42 16.09 7.05
C GLU A 200 21.14 17.06 5.89
N ILE A 201 19.89 17.28 5.49
CA ILE A 201 19.55 18.19 4.37
C ILE A 201 19.37 19.65 4.81
N ARG A 202 19.18 19.93 6.11
CA ARG A 202 19.03 21.30 6.67
C ARG A 202 20.14 22.29 6.25
N PRO A 203 21.43 21.90 6.13
CA PRO A 203 22.47 22.79 5.65
C PRO A 203 22.32 23.19 4.18
N LEU A 204 21.67 22.36 3.36
CA LEU A 204 21.49 22.57 1.92
C LEU A 204 20.20 23.35 1.62
N ILE A 205 19.11 23.00 2.31
CA ILE A 205 17.79 23.61 2.11
C ILE A 205 17.18 24.01 3.45
N PRO A 206 16.67 25.26 3.57
CA PRO A 206 15.98 25.69 4.78
C PRO A 206 14.68 24.90 4.95
N LEU A 207 14.57 24.19 6.06
CA LEU A 207 13.48 23.25 6.31
C LEU A 207 13.08 23.30 7.78
N SER A 208 11.78 23.50 8.03
CA SER A 208 11.19 23.51 9.37
C SER A 208 9.93 22.66 9.44
N PHE A 209 9.77 21.92 10.53
CA PHE A 209 8.53 21.25 10.89
C PHE A 209 7.71 22.20 11.76
N THR A 210 6.63 22.71 11.19
CA THR A 210 5.71 23.63 11.87
C THR A 210 4.30 23.09 11.73
N THR A 211 3.54 23.08 12.82
CA THR A 211 2.10 22.81 12.77
C THR A 211 1.35 24.14 12.68
N VAL A 212 0.23 24.14 11.96
CA VAL A 212 -0.67 25.30 11.83
C VAL A 212 -2.03 24.93 12.35
N LYS A 213 -2.66 25.87 13.05
CA LYS A 213 -4.04 25.72 13.51
C LYS A 213 -4.97 26.37 12.51
N LEU A 214 -5.92 25.58 12.01
CA LEU A 214 -6.89 26.03 11.02
C LEU A 214 -8.28 26.00 11.64
N ALA A 215 -8.97 27.13 11.57
CA ALA A 215 -10.39 27.24 11.90
C ALA A 215 -11.21 27.14 10.61
N PHE A 216 -12.15 26.20 10.60
CA PHE A 216 -13.09 25.97 9.52
C PHE A 216 -14.49 26.37 9.97
N LYS A 217 -15.25 27.00 9.06
CA LYS A 217 -16.67 27.26 9.22
C LYS A 217 -17.40 26.67 8.02
N ILE A 218 -18.35 25.78 8.27
CA ILE A 218 -19.16 25.14 7.23
C ILE A 218 -20.65 25.24 7.58
N SER A 219 -21.52 25.24 6.56
CA SER A 219 -22.96 25.13 6.80
C SER A 219 -23.33 23.77 7.40
N GLY A 220 -24.32 23.76 8.29
CA GLY A 220 -24.86 22.55 8.90
C GLY A 220 -25.35 21.50 7.89
N SER A 221 -25.66 21.89 6.64
CA SER A 221 -26.05 20.95 5.58
C SER A 221 -24.93 19.97 5.21
N ASN A 222 -23.66 20.39 5.32
CA ASN A 222 -22.49 19.60 4.92
C ASN A 222 -21.79 18.94 6.13
N TYR A 223 -22.30 19.15 7.35
CA TYR A 223 -21.73 18.66 8.60
C TYR A 223 -21.41 17.16 8.57
N GLY A 224 -22.38 16.32 8.24
CA GLY A 224 -22.21 14.86 8.30
C GLY A 224 -21.08 14.34 7.42
N SER A 225 -20.91 14.91 6.22
CA SER A 225 -19.84 14.49 5.30
C SER A 225 -18.47 15.00 5.70
N VAL A 226 -18.39 16.16 6.36
CA VAL A 226 -17.10 16.72 6.79
C VAL A 226 -16.68 16.07 8.10
N LEU A 227 -17.59 15.91 9.07
CA LEU A 227 -17.31 15.31 10.37
C LEU A 227 -16.70 13.91 10.22
N SER A 228 -17.25 13.05 9.35
CA SER A 228 -16.71 11.71 9.14
C SER A 228 -15.24 11.69 8.70
N MET A 229 -14.77 12.79 8.10
CA MET A 229 -13.40 12.93 7.59
C MET A 229 -12.47 13.58 8.61
N VAL A 230 -12.92 14.61 9.32
CA VAL A 230 -12.07 15.42 10.20
C VAL A 230 -12.11 14.97 11.66
N ARG A 231 -12.97 14.00 12.02
CA ARG A 231 -13.24 13.59 13.41
C ARG A 231 -11.99 13.37 14.26
N GLU A 232 -10.95 12.78 13.67
CA GLU A 232 -9.70 12.47 14.37
C GLU A 232 -8.80 13.70 14.56
N ASP A 233 -8.96 14.73 13.74
CA ASP A 233 -8.13 15.94 13.73
C ASP A 233 -8.76 17.13 14.48
N VAL A 234 -10.06 17.04 14.83
CA VAL A 234 -10.79 18.14 15.50
C VAL A 234 -10.32 18.30 16.94
N LEU A 235 -9.80 19.48 17.25
CA LEU A 235 -9.44 19.88 18.61
C LEU A 235 -10.62 20.51 19.35
N ARG A 236 -11.39 21.34 18.65
CA ARG A 236 -12.54 22.08 19.20
C ARG A 236 -13.61 22.23 18.14
N GLU A 237 -14.86 22.13 18.56
CA GLU A 237 -16.03 22.34 17.70
C GLU A 237 -17.09 23.17 18.44
N GLU A 238 -17.82 23.98 17.67
CA GLU A 238 -18.88 24.86 18.16
C GLU A 238 -19.96 25.03 17.08
N TRP A 239 -21.22 25.00 17.49
CA TRP A 239 -22.34 25.38 16.64
C TRP A 239 -22.64 26.86 16.81
N LEU A 240 -22.59 27.60 15.72
CA LEU A 240 -22.87 29.03 15.70
C LEU A 240 -24.38 29.28 15.69
N ALA A 241 -24.81 30.44 16.19
CA ALA A 241 -26.22 30.83 16.28
C ALA A 241 -26.94 30.89 14.91
N ASN A 242 -26.19 30.96 13.81
CA ASN A 242 -26.69 30.96 12.44
C ASN A 242 -26.88 29.54 11.85
N GLY A 243 -26.58 28.48 12.61
CA GLY A 243 -26.64 27.10 12.15
C GLY A 243 -25.40 26.61 11.40
N ASP A 244 -24.33 27.40 11.34
CA ASP A 244 -23.03 26.96 10.85
C ASP A 244 -22.31 26.16 11.95
N TRP A 245 -21.52 25.16 11.53
CA TRP A 245 -20.60 24.44 12.40
C TRP A 245 -19.18 24.97 12.20
N ALA A 246 -18.56 25.38 13.29
CA ALA A 246 -17.18 25.84 13.33
C ALA A 246 -16.31 24.82 14.07
N PHE A 247 -15.14 24.50 13.53
CA PHE A 247 -14.20 23.60 14.18
C PHE A 247 -12.76 24.03 13.94
N THR A 248 -11.87 23.66 14.86
CA THR A 248 -10.43 23.92 14.77
C THR A 248 -9.68 22.60 14.68
N VAL A 249 -8.74 22.52 13.74
CA VAL A 249 -7.81 21.39 13.58
C VAL A 249 -6.37 21.87 13.67
N GLU A 250 -5.48 20.98 14.09
CA GLU A 250 -4.03 21.20 14.02
C GLU A 250 -3.43 20.25 12.99
N VAL A 251 -2.83 20.81 11.94
CA VAL A 251 -2.26 20.05 10.83
C VAL A 251 -0.81 20.48 10.57
N PRO A 252 0.05 19.58 10.07
CA PRO A 252 1.36 19.96 9.57
C PRO A 252 1.23 21.04 8.48
N ALA A 253 2.10 22.04 8.50
CA ALA A 253 2.02 23.17 7.57
C ALA A 253 2.13 22.76 6.10
N GLY A 254 2.85 21.68 5.78
CA GLY A 254 2.96 21.16 4.42
C GLY A 254 1.66 20.57 3.89
N MET A 255 0.82 20.01 4.76
CA MET A 255 -0.49 19.43 4.40
C MET A 255 -1.64 20.45 4.35
N LYS A 256 -1.40 21.71 4.76
CA LYS A 256 -2.43 22.74 4.86
C LYS A 256 -3.25 22.90 3.56
N ILE A 257 -2.58 23.00 2.41
CA ILE A 257 -3.25 23.24 1.12
C ILE A 257 -4.13 22.04 0.75
N ASP A 258 -3.61 20.82 0.90
CA ASP A 258 -4.32 19.59 0.60
C ASP A 258 -5.50 19.38 1.55
N TYR A 259 -5.33 19.71 2.83
CA TYR A 259 -6.39 19.61 3.84
C TYR A 259 -7.55 20.56 3.53
N ILE A 260 -7.24 21.82 3.18
CA ILE A 260 -8.25 22.80 2.76
C ILE A 260 -8.98 22.33 1.51
N ALA A 261 -8.27 21.82 0.50
CA ALA A 261 -8.87 21.29 -0.72
C ALA A 261 -9.76 20.07 -0.45
N LYS A 262 -9.33 19.18 0.46
CA LYS A 262 -10.06 17.97 0.87
C LYS A 262 -11.41 18.31 1.52
N VAL A 263 -11.43 19.30 2.41
CA VAL A 263 -12.66 19.82 3.05
C VAL A 263 -13.52 20.56 2.02
N GLY A 264 -12.91 21.43 1.20
CA GLY A 264 -13.59 22.21 0.16
C GLY A 264 -14.32 21.36 -0.89
N LYS A 265 -13.80 20.16 -1.20
CA LYS A 265 -14.47 19.20 -2.09
C LYS A 265 -15.80 18.68 -1.54
N ARG A 266 -15.96 18.64 -0.21
CA ARG A 266 -17.19 18.17 0.46
C ARG A 266 -18.11 19.34 0.84
N ALA A 267 -17.53 20.49 1.17
CA ALA A 267 -18.23 21.71 1.53
C ALA A 267 -17.69 22.88 0.68
N PRO A 268 -18.31 23.20 -0.47
CA PRO A 268 -17.85 24.29 -1.33
C PRO A 268 -18.02 25.68 -0.69
N ASP A 269 -18.87 25.78 0.33
CA ASP A 269 -19.18 26.97 1.12
C ASP A 269 -18.24 27.16 2.33
N VAL A 270 -17.18 26.36 2.44
CA VAL A 270 -16.25 26.42 3.57
C VAL A 270 -15.50 27.73 3.64
N VAL A 271 -15.47 28.33 4.82
CA VAL A 271 -14.60 29.47 5.14
C VAL A 271 -13.48 28.98 6.05
N VAL A 272 -12.23 29.22 5.64
CA VAL A 272 -11.03 28.81 6.39
C VAL A 272 -10.31 30.04 6.91
N LYS A 273 -9.86 29.98 8.16
CA LYS A 273 -9.00 30.99 8.77
C LYS A 273 -7.83 30.32 9.48
N GLU A 274 -6.62 30.81 9.22
CA GLU A 274 -5.44 30.42 9.99
C GLU A 274 -5.45 31.11 11.36
N LEU A 275 -5.15 30.35 12.40
CA LEU A 275 -4.94 30.84 13.76
C LEU A 275 -3.43 30.89 14.01
N ASP A 276 -2.97 32.03 14.52
CA ASP A 276 -1.58 32.25 14.95
C ASP A 276 -1.29 31.55 16.30
#